data_AF-A0A0Q7M500-F1
#
_entry.id   AF-A0A0Q7M500-F1
#
_cell.length_a   1.000
_cell.length_b   1.000
_cell.length_c   1.000
_cell.angle_alpha   90.00
_cell.angle_beta   90.00
_cell.angle_gamma   90.00
#
_symmetry.space_group_name_H-M   'P 1'
#
loop_
_entity.id
_entity.type
_entity.pdbx_description
1 polymer ?
#
loop_
_entity_poly.entity_id
_entity_poly.type
_entity_poly.pdbx_seq_one_letter_code
_entity_poly.pdbx_strand_id
1 'polypeptide(L)'
;MIAAFGFSAGAAQADRLVEEYSAYIGEEDLYNSNGEALTEPWQVIRQDRANYHRYGVRQPGDEGDSFFASPKNREKAERMIEYGTIDYRAARALLRGGSVIDVQILRGADGDYINVSVD
;
A
#
# COMPACT_ATOMS: atom_id res chain seq x y z
N MET A 1 -30.58 46.43 -8.74
CA MET A 1 -30.38 45.12 -8.09
C MET A 1 -28.93 44.73 -8.25
N ILE A 2 -28.18 44.66 -7.16
CA ILE A 2 -26.79 44.18 -7.17
C ILE A 2 -26.85 42.71 -6.75
N ALA A 3 -26.51 41.80 -7.65
CA ALA A 3 -26.38 40.38 -7.33
C ALA A 3 -24.96 40.13 -6.80
N ALA A 4 -24.84 39.74 -5.54
CA ALA A 4 -23.59 39.30 -4.95
C ALA A 4 -23.36 37.82 -5.30
N PHE A 5 -22.31 37.52 -6.05
CA PHE A 5 -21.82 36.16 -6.24
C PHE A 5 -21.01 35.76 -5.01
N GLY A 6 -21.56 34.85 -4.19
CA GLY A 6 -20.81 34.18 -3.13
C GLY A 6 -19.93 33.09 -3.74
N PHE A 7 -18.61 33.26 -3.68
CA PHE A 7 -17.66 32.17 -3.90
C PHE A 7 -17.69 31.25 -2.68
N SER A 8 -18.37 30.11 -2.78
CA SER A 8 -18.15 29.00 -1.85
C SER A 8 -16.86 28.30 -2.28
N ALA A 9 -15.73 28.70 -1.68
CA ALA A 9 -14.53 27.88 -1.71
C ALA A 9 -14.80 26.64 -0.84
N GLY A 10 -15.18 25.52 -1.47
CA GLY A 10 -15.16 24.24 -0.79
C GLY A 10 -13.72 23.98 -0.33
N ALA A 11 -13.52 23.82 0.98
CA ALA A 11 -12.22 23.44 1.50
C ALA A 11 -11.82 22.10 0.86
N ALA A 12 -10.72 22.09 0.11
CA ALA A 12 -10.10 20.84 -0.30
C ALA A 12 -9.74 20.09 0.99
N GLN A 13 -10.36 18.93 1.22
CA GLN A 13 -9.90 18.00 2.25
C GLN A 13 -8.57 17.45 1.75
N ALA A 14 -7.49 17.73 2.47
CA ALA A 14 -6.21 17.10 2.20
C ALA A 14 -6.31 15.62 2.56
N ASP A 15 -5.71 14.76 1.73
CA ASP A 15 -5.62 13.34 2.03
C ASP A 15 -4.87 13.13 3.34
N ARG A 16 -5.38 12.21 4.16
CA ARG A 16 -4.85 11.94 5.49
C ARG A 16 -3.95 10.73 5.46
N LEU A 17 -2.70 10.86 5.92
CA LEU A 17 -1.87 9.70 6.25
C LEU A 17 -2.52 8.89 7.38
N VAL A 18 -2.86 7.65 7.08
CA VAL A 18 -3.46 6.69 8.03
C VAL A 18 -2.35 6.00 8.81
N GLU A 19 -1.37 5.46 8.10
CA GLU A 19 -0.27 4.67 8.64
C GLU A 19 0.83 4.58 7.59
N GLU A 20 2.05 4.30 8.03
CA GLU A 20 3.23 4.08 7.18
C GLU A 20 4.01 2.91 7.76
N TYR A 21 4.60 2.08 6.90
CA TYR A 21 5.46 0.98 7.31
C TYR A 21 6.56 0.72 6.28
N SER A 22 7.72 0.29 6.76
CA SER A 22 8.78 -0.27 5.93
C SER A 22 8.77 -1.80 5.96
N ALA A 23 9.00 -2.44 4.82
CA ALA A 23 9.04 -3.90 4.69
C ALA A 23 10.12 -4.36 3.71
N TYR A 24 10.89 -5.38 4.08
CA TYR A 24 11.83 -6.02 3.17
C TYR A 24 11.11 -7.09 2.35
N ILE A 25 11.10 -6.95 1.02
CA ILE A 25 10.45 -7.94 0.15
C ILE A 25 11.37 -9.17 0.01
N GLY A 26 11.03 -10.23 0.73
CA GLY A 26 11.69 -11.53 0.70
C GLY A 26 11.28 -12.38 -0.50
N GLU A 27 11.91 -13.55 -0.63
CA GLU A 27 11.56 -14.51 -1.70
C GLU A 27 10.17 -15.12 -1.44
N GLU A 28 9.84 -15.35 -0.17
CA GLU A 28 8.55 -15.85 0.32
C GLU A 28 7.34 -14.95 -0.01
N ASP A 29 7.59 -13.69 -0.33
CA ASP A 29 6.56 -12.70 -0.66
C ASP A 29 6.24 -12.69 -2.16
N LEU A 30 7.09 -13.31 -2.98
CA LEU A 30 6.95 -13.37 -4.43
C LEU A 30 6.08 -14.54 -4.90
N TYR A 31 5.59 -15.37 -3.99
CA TYR A 31 4.81 -16.56 -4.31
C TYR A 31 3.53 -16.64 -3.49
N ASN A 32 2.43 -17.06 -4.12
CA ASN A 32 1.21 -17.36 -3.39
C ASN A 32 1.35 -18.65 -2.56
N SER A 33 0.30 -18.98 -1.79
CA SER A 33 0.28 -20.20 -0.96
C SER A 33 0.37 -21.53 -1.73
N ASN A 34 0.20 -21.50 -3.06
CA ASN A 34 0.36 -22.66 -3.95
C ASN A 34 1.76 -22.74 -4.56
N GLY A 35 2.65 -21.77 -4.27
CA GLY A 35 3.99 -21.68 -4.85
C GLY A 35 4.03 -21.06 -6.26
N GLU A 36 2.95 -20.41 -6.70
CA GLU A 36 2.91 -19.74 -8.00
C GLU A 36 3.47 -18.32 -7.88
N ALA A 37 4.34 -17.94 -8.82
CA ALA A 37 4.95 -16.61 -8.84
C ALA A 37 3.90 -15.52 -9.04
N LEU A 38 3.99 -14.48 -8.22
CA LEU A 38 3.16 -13.29 -8.31
C LEU A 38 3.71 -12.36 -9.39
N THR A 39 2.82 -11.76 -10.18
CA THR A 39 3.19 -10.96 -11.35
C THR A 39 2.81 -9.50 -11.22
N GLU A 40 2.00 -9.16 -10.22
CA GLU A 40 1.52 -7.80 -9.99
C GLU A 40 1.97 -7.26 -8.62
N PRO A 41 2.38 -5.98 -8.51
CA PRO A 41 2.84 -5.40 -7.24
C PRO A 41 1.85 -5.53 -6.08
N TRP A 42 0.55 -5.38 -6.36
CA TRP A 42 -0.49 -5.50 -5.32
C TRP A 42 -0.60 -6.92 -4.76
N GLN A 43 -0.28 -7.95 -5.57
CA GLN A 43 -0.31 -9.34 -5.13
C GLN A 43 0.80 -9.56 -4.09
N VAL A 44 1.99 -9.01 -4.35
CA VAL A 44 3.14 -9.13 -3.46
C VAL A 44 2.87 -8.41 -2.15
N ILE A 45 2.35 -7.18 -2.16
CA ILE A 45 1.94 -6.48 -0.93
C ILE A 45 0.92 -7.29 -0.13
N ARG A 46 -0.06 -7.94 -0.80
CA ARG A 46 -1.03 -8.80 -0.11
C ARG A 46 -0.38 -10.02 0.52
N GLN A 47 0.55 -10.65 -0.19
CA GLN A 47 1.24 -11.84 0.26
C GLN A 47 2.16 -11.51 1.43
N ASP A 48 2.98 -10.47 1.30
CA ASP A 48 3.84 -9.92 2.34
C ASP A 48 3.06 -9.58 3.61
N ARG A 49 1.98 -8.79 3.51
CA ARG A 49 1.15 -8.48 4.69
C ARG A 49 0.40 -9.70 5.24
N ALA A 50 0.14 -10.73 4.42
CA ALA A 50 -0.37 -12.00 4.93
C ALA A 50 0.72 -12.78 5.67
N ASN A 51 1.94 -12.82 5.15
CA ASN A 51 3.12 -13.42 5.76
C ASN A 51 3.37 -12.79 7.13
N TYR A 52 3.41 -11.46 7.21
CA TYR A 52 3.67 -10.73 8.45
C TYR A 52 2.59 -10.94 9.54
N HIS A 53 1.30 -10.82 9.18
CA HIS A 53 0.18 -10.78 10.15
C HIS A 53 -0.48 -12.13 10.40
N ARG A 54 -0.54 -13.02 9.42
CA ARG A 54 -1.24 -14.31 9.53
C ARG A 54 -0.28 -15.47 9.73
N TYR A 55 0.84 -15.49 9.00
CA TYR A 55 1.73 -16.65 9.00
C TYR A 55 2.95 -16.47 9.92
N GLY A 56 3.19 -15.26 10.41
CA GLY A 56 4.33 -14.96 11.29
C GLY A 56 5.68 -15.04 10.58
N VAL A 57 5.68 -14.97 9.24
CA VAL A 57 6.88 -14.91 8.41
C VAL A 57 7.23 -13.45 8.23
N ARG A 58 8.43 -13.07 8.66
CA ARG A 58 8.91 -11.67 8.73
C ARG A 58 10.39 -11.63 8.46
N GLN A 59 10.86 -10.55 7.87
CA GLN A 59 12.26 -10.30 7.64
C GLN A 59 12.84 -9.32 8.69
N PRO A 60 14.16 -9.35 8.94
CA PRO A 60 14.79 -8.42 9.86
C PRO A 60 14.59 -6.97 9.43
N GLY A 61 13.96 -6.17 10.29
CA GLY A 61 13.68 -4.76 10.03
C GLY A 61 12.27 -4.47 9.54
N ASP A 62 11.43 -5.49 9.32
CA ASP A 62 10.03 -5.27 8.96
C ASP A 62 9.25 -4.57 10.07
N GLU A 63 8.50 -3.56 9.65
CA GLU A 63 7.54 -2.89 10.49
C GLU A 63 6.16 -3.52 10.34
N GLY A 64 5.42 -3.48 11.45
CA GLY A 64 4.01 -3.89 11.45
C GLY A 64 3.10 -2.72 11.19
N ASP A 65 1.92 -3.04 10.68
CA ASP A 65 0.87 -2.07 10.42
C ASP A 65 -0.49 -2.55 10.96
N SER A 66 -1.31 -1.64 11.46
CA SER A 66 -2.65 -1.93 11.96
C SER A 66 -3.67 -2.10 10.83
N PHE A 67 -3.44 -1.47 9.67
CA PHE A 67 -4.38 -1.47 8.55
C PHE A 67 -4.53 -2.85 7.88
N PHE A 68 -3.45 -3.46 7.42
CA PHE A 68 -3.41 -4.75 6.73
C PHE A 68 -3.41 -5.97 7.67
N ALA A 69 -3.37 -5.75 8.99
CA ALA A 69 -3.73 -6.80 9.97
C ALA A 69 -5.10 -7.41 9.65
N SER A 70 -6.03 -6.61 9.10
CA SER A 70 -7.33 -7.09 8.59
C SER A 70 -7.20 -7.78 7.22
N PRO A 71 -7.65 -9.05 7.07
CA PRO A 71 -7.74 -9.71 5.76
C PRO A 71 -8.56 -8.92 4.74
N LYS A 72 -9.63 -8.27 5.17
CA LYS A 72 -10.50 -7.44 4.31
C LYS A 72 -9.79 -6.21 3.76
N ASN A 73 -8.84 -5.64 4.51
CA ASN A 73 -8.05 -4.52 4.01
C ASN A 73 -6.99 -4.99 3.01
N ARG A 74 -6.41 -6.18 3.19
CA ARG A 74 -5.51 -6.78 2.20
C ARG A 74 -6.21 -7.00 0.85
N GLU A 75 -7.48 -7.40 0.85
CA GLU A 75 -8.27 -7.52 -0.39
C GLU A 75 -8.40 -6.21 -1.18
N LYS A 76 -8.23 -5.05 -0.53
CA LYS A 76 -8.31 -3.74 -1.21
C LYS A 76 -7.02 -3.35 -1.94
N ALA A 77 -5.91 -4.05 -1.74
CA ALA A 77 -4.59 -3.60 -2.19
C ALA A 77 -4.50 -3.30 -3.69
N GLU A 78 -5.17 -4.11 -4.53
CA GLU A 78 -5.25 -3.88 -5.99
C GLU A 78 -5.78 -2.48 -6.29
N ARG A 79 -6.98 -2.18 -5.78
CA ARG A 79 -7.57 -0.85 -5.90
C ARG A 79 -6.70 0.23 -5.25
N MET A 80 -6.14 -0.02 -4.08
CA MET A 80 -5.34 0.99 -3.38
C MET A 80 -4.09 1.41 -4.18
N ILE A 81 -3.47 0.50 -4.92
CA ILE A 81 -2.38 0.83 -5.84
C ILE A 81 -2.90 1.60 -7.06
N GLU A 82 -4.03 1.19 -7.64
CA GLU A 82 -4.61 1.88 -8.79
C GLU A 82 -4.90 3.37 -8.53
N TYR A 83 -5.34 3.71 -7.32
CA TYR A 83 -5.61 5.08 -6.90
C TYR A 83 -4.40 5.80 -6.28
N GLY A 84 -3.33 5.07 -6.04
CA GLY A 84 -2.14 5.57 -5.39
C GLY A 84 -1.00 5.80 -6.36
N THR A 85 0.22 5.74 -5.82
CA THR A 85 1.44 5.85 -6.62
C THR A 85 2.39 4.71 -6.29
N ILE A 86 3.14 4.29 -7.29
CA ILE A 86 4.23 3.33 -7.13
C ILE A 86 5.41 3.85 -7.92
N ASP A 87 6.52 4.11 -7.24
CA ASP A 87 7.72 4.49 -7.95
C ASP A 87 8.31 3.29 -8.71
N TYR A 88 9.10 3.60 -9.74
CA TYR A 88 9.61 2.57 -10.62
C TYR A 88 10.53 1.55 -9.91
N ARG A 89 11.25 2.01 -8.88
CA ARG A 89 12.15 1.17 -8.09
C ARG A 89 11.33 0.22 -7.21
N ALA A 90 10.26 0.70 -6.56
CA ALA A 90 9.33 -0.10 -5.79
C ALA A 90 8.60 -1.13 -6.65
N ALA A 91 8.12 -0.76 -7.83
CA ALA A 91 7.49 -1.73 -8.74
C ALA A 91 8.44 -2.89 -9.08
N ARG A 92 9.72 -2.60 -9.28
CA ARG A 92 10.73 -3.64 -9.51
C ARG A 92 11.07 -4.42 -8.25
N ALA A 93 11.19 -3.76 -7.10
CA ALA A 93 11.44 -4.40 -5.82
C ALA A 93 10.32 -5.38 -5.47
N LEU A 94 9.06 -4.99 -5.65
CA LEU A 94 7.91 -5.85 -5.42
C LEU A 94 7.92 -7.09 -6.33
N LEU A 95 8.35 -6.97 -7.59
CA LEU A 95 8.34 -8.12 -8.51
C LEU A 95 9.62 -8.98 -8.49
N ARG A 96 10.69 -8.53 -7.83
CA ARG A 96 11.99 -9.22 -7.82
C ARG A 96 12.51 -9.55 -6.43
N GLY A 97 11.93 -8.94 -5.40
CA GLY A 97 12.43 -8.99 -4.03
C GLY A 97 13.79 -8.31 -3.85
N GLY A 98 14.35 -8.49 -2.66
CA GLY A 98 15.71 -8.07 -2.33
C GLY A 98 15.86 -6.58 -2.02
N SER A 99 14.79 -5.89 -1.65
CA SER A 99 14.81 -4.47 -1.31
C SER A 99 13.76 -4.15 -0.26
N VAL A 100 14.06 -3.13 0.54
CA VAL A 100 13.08 -2.52 1.44
C VAL A 100 12.20 -1.59 0.63
N ILE A 101 10.90 -1.66 0.87
CA ILE A 101 9.92 -0.68 0.39
C ILE A 101 9.34 0.10 1.56
N ASP A 102 8.92 1.32 1.28
CA ASP A 102 8.15 2.15 2.19
C ASP A 102 6.75 2.29 1.64
N VAL A 103 5.75 1.98 2.48
CA VAL A 103 4.34 2.01 2.09
C VAL A 103 3.59 2.98 2.98
N GLN A 104 3.10 4.05 2.36
CA GLN A 104 2.18 4.98 3.00
C GLN A 104 0.75 4.60 2.65
N ILE A 105 -0.09 4.48 3.68
CA ILE A 105 -1.52 4.24 3.55
C ILE A 105 -2.23 5.56 3.79
N LEU A 106 -2.92 6.07 2.78
CA LEU A 106 -3.60 7.35 2.82
C LEU A 106 -5.11 7.16 2.71
N ARG A 107 -5.86 8.09 3.29
CA ARG A 107 -7.30 8.19 3.17
C ARG A 107 -7.66 9.48 2.47
N GLY A 108 -8.16 9.36 1.25
CA GLY A 108 -8.71 10.47 0.47
C GLY A 108 -10.23 10.46 0.40
N ALA A 109 -10.78 11.43 -0.32
CA ALA A 109 -12.22 11.58 -0.52
C ALA A 109 -12.84 10.37 -1.26
N ASP A 110 -12.09 9.76 -2.17
CA ASP A 110 -12.54 8.64 -3.01
C ASP A 110 -12.22 7.25 -2.42
N GLY A 111 -11.53 7.20 -1.28
CA GLY A 111 -11.19 5.97 -0.58
C GLY A 111 -9.78 5.93 -0.02
N ASP A 112 -9.44 4.78 0.58
CA ASP A 112 -8.07 4.51 1.00
C ASP A 112 -7.22 4.14 -0.24
N TYR A 113 -5.97 4.62 -0.30
CA TYR A 113 -5.00 4.30 -1.35
C TYR A 113 -3.60 4.16 -0.76
N ILE A 114 -2.64 3.62 -1.53
CA ILE A 114 -1.24 3.50 -1.06
C ILE A 114 -0.25 4.18 -1.98
N ASN A 115 0.75 4.83 -1.39
CA ASN A 115 1.95 5.25 -2.08
C ASN A 115 3.09 4.31 -1.69
N VAL A 116 3.82 3.81 -2.69
CA VAL A 116 4.92 2.87 -2.49
C VAL A 116 6.20 3.43 -3.06
N SER A 117 7.24 3.47 -2.22
CA SER A 117 8.57 3.95 -2.59
C SER A 117 9.70 3.01 -2.17
N VAL A 118 10.90 3.27 -2.70
CA VAL A 118 12.16 2.70 -2.24
C VAL A 118 13.13 3.85 -2.00
N ASP A 119 13.55 4.07 -0.76
CA ASP A 119 14.66 4.97 -0.43
C ASP A 119 15.97 4.54 -1.17
#